data_AF-A0A8S0GRX5-F1
#
_entry.id   AF-A0A8S0GRX5-F1
#
_cell.length_a   1.000
_cell.length_b   1.000
_cell.length_c   1.000
_cell.angle_alpha   90.00
_cell.angle_beta   90.00
_cell.angle_gamma   90.00
#
_symmetry.space_group_name_H-M   'P 1'
#
loop_
_entity.id
_entity.type
_entity.pdbx_description
1 polymer ?
#
loop_
_entity_poly.entity_id
_entity_poly.type
_entity_poly.pdbx_seq_one_letter_code
_entity_poly.pdbx_strand_id
1 'polypeptide(L)'
;MSATRTARLERSLLLFPLPLLLVVFYLLPFFGVVSWSFTLPETGFGQYQRIATDPAIHDMLLRTLRLCLTVSLLALVIGYLLAYCWVFSPPFWQRMVEICVFIPFWISVLVRAFGWLIALRSNGVVNDSLLSLGWIDHPLQLTRNELGVVIGMLHFMIPYALFPLLSSMRQLDQRVLLASRGLGAGALRTFWQVLLPQTLPGLLGASSWSSCSAWASSSPRCCWAAGRR
;
A
#
# COMPACT_ATOMS: atom_id res chain seq x y z
N MET A 1 30.39 33.17 23.19
CA MET A 1 29.04 32.96 22.60
C MET A 1 28.93 33.35 21.11
N SER A 2 29.97 33.91 20.46
CA SER A 2 29.92 34.30 19.03
C SER A 2 30.30 33.18 18.04
N ALA A 3 31.23 32.28 18.41
CA ALA A 3 31.77 31.26 17.50
C ALA A 3 30.78 30.13 17.11
N THR A 4 29.74 29.89 17.92
CA THR A 4 28.72 28.87 17.61
C THR A 4 27.65 29.37 16.63
N ARG A 5 27.52 30.69 16.43
CA ARG A 5 26.49 31.30 15.57
C ARG A 5 26.91 31.31 14.11
N THR A 6 28.20 31.55 13.83
CA THR A 6 28.79 31.54 12.47
C THR A 6 28.80 30.13 11.87
N ALA A 7 29.17 29.12 12.65
CA ALA A 7 29.14 27.72 12.20
C ALA A 7 27.72 27.20 11.87
N ARG A 8 26.67 27.74 12.52
CA ARG A 8 25.27 27.41 12.22
C ARG A 8 24.78 28.12 10.96
N LEU A 9 25.22 29.36 10.72
CA LEU A 9 24.92 30.14 9.52
C LEU A 9 25.56 29.54 8.27
N GLU A 10 26.83 29.12 8.32
CA GLU A 10 27.51 28.48 7.19
C GLU A 10 26.91 27.12 6.83
N ARG A 11 26.56 26.29 7.83
CA ARG A 11 25.80 25.05 7.60
C ARG A 11 24.42 25.32 7.01
N SER A 12 23.73 26.36 7.46
CA SER A 12 22.42 26.74 6.92
C SER A 12 22.53 27.26 5.49
N LEU A 13 23.61 27.97 5.14
CA LEU A 13 23.89 28.45 3.78
C LEU A 13 24.27 27.30 2.82
N LEU A 14 25.02 26.30 3.31
CA LEU A 14 25.36 25.07 2.56
C LEU A 14 24.16 24.12 2.39
N LEU A 15 23.25 24.09 3.37
CA LEU A 15 22.03 23.27 3.32
C LEU A 15 20.86 23.96 2.62
N PHE A 16 20.91 25.28 2.40
CA PHE A 16 19.84 26.05 1.73
C PHE A 16 19.59 25.70 0.24
N PRO A 17 20.60 25.39 -0.61
CA PRO A 17 20.33 25.11 -2.02
C PRO A 17 19.53 23.82 -2.23
N LEU A 18 19.63 22.84 -1.34
CA LEU A 18 18.92 21.55 -1.46
C LEU A 18 17.38 21.67 -1.31
N PRO A 19 16.82 22.27 -0.24
CA PRO A 19 15.38 22.49 -0.11
C PRO A 19 14.89 23.50 -1.14
N LEU A 20 15.68 24.53 -1.48
CA LEU A 20 15.31 25.47 -2.55
C LEU A 20 15.13 24.74 -3.89
N LEU A 21 16.08 23.88 -4.26
CA LEU A 21 16.00 23.09 -5.49
C LEU A 21 14.80 22.14 -5.46
N LEU A 22 14.58 21.42 -4.35
CA LEU A 22 13.41 20.54 -4.20
C LEU A 22 12.08 21.29 -4.35
N VAL A 23 11.96 22.45 -3.70
CA VAL A 23 10.76 23.29 -3.78
C VAL A 23 10.55 23.78 -5.20
N VAL A 24 11.60 24.29 -5.87
CA VAL A 24 11.49 24.78 -7.25
C VAL A 24 11.13 23.64 -8.20
N PHE A 25 11.83 22.51 -8.17
CA PHE A 25 11.57 21.38 -9.08
C PHE A 25 10.23 20.70 -8.84
N TYR A 26 9.69 20.75 -7.62
CA TYR A 26 8.39 20.15 -7.30
C TYR A 26 7.22 21.10 -7.56
N LEU A 27 7.37 22.37 -7.18
CA LEU A 27 6.31 23.38 -7.36
C LEU A 27 6.15 23.80 -8.82
N LEU A 28 7.23 23.88 -9.59
CA LEU A 28 7.18 24.30 -11.00
C LEU A 28 6.25 23.41 -11.86
N PRO A 29 6.36 22.07 -11.87
CA PRO A 29 5.40 21.22 -12.57
C PRO A 29 4.01 21.24 -11.92
N PHE A 30 3.91 21.40 -10.60
CA PHE A 30 2.63 21.50 -9.90
C PHE A 30 1.82 22.71 -10.37
N PHE A 31 2.43 23.89 -10.39
CA PHE A 31 1.81 25.11 -10.91
C PHE A 31 1.54 25.00 -12.42
N GLY A 32 2.40 24.30 -13.18
CA GLY A 32 2.13 23.96 -14.57
C GLY A 32 0.82 23.18 -14.73
N VAL A 33 0.64 22.11 -13.98
CA VAL A 33 -0.59 21.29 -14.01
C VAL A 33 -1.82 22.09 -13.56
N VAL A 34 -1.69 22.91 -12.51
CA VAL A 34 -2.79 23.78 -12.07
C VAL A 34 -3.17 24.77 -13.17
N SER A 35 -2.19 25.38 -13.83
CA SER A 35 -2.45 26.29 -14.94
C SER A 35 -3.13 25.59 -16.12
N TRP A 36 -2.74 24.34 -16.43
CA TRP A 36 -3.38 23.51 -17.45
C TRP A 36 -4.82 23.15 -17.10
N SER A 37 -5.14 22.97 -15.81
CA SER A 37 -6.50 22.71 -15.35
C SER A 37 -7.48 23.85 -15.67
N PHE A 38 -7.00 25.08 -15.84
CA PHE A 38 -7.82 26.23 -16.21
C PHE A 38 -7.75 26.61 -17.69
N THR A 39 -6.72 26.16 -18.42
CA THR A 39 -6.42 26.63 -19.78
C THR A 39 -6.72 25.62 -20.89
N LEU A 40 -6.75 24.32 -20.60
CA LEU A 40 -7.07 23.25 -21.57
C LEU A 40 -8.35 22.51 -21.17
N PRO A 41 -9.23 22.09 -22.12
CA PRO A 41 -9.27 22.40 -23.55
C PRO A 41 -9.82 23.79 -23.90
N GLU A 42 -10.61 24.39 -23.02
CA GLU A 42 -11.12 25.77 -23.14
C GLU A 42 -10.82 26.53 -21.84
N THR A 43 -10.60 27.84 -21.93
CA THR A 43 -10.31 28.65 -20.74
C THR A 43 -11.58 28.87 -19.92
N GLY A 44 -11.64 28.36 -18.68
CA GLY A 44 -12.78 28.62 -17.78
C GLY A 44 -13.03 27.54 -16.72
N PHE A 45 -14.12 27.70 -15.96
CA PHE A 45 -14.54 26.74 -14.92
C PHE A 45 -15.43 25.60 -15.43
N GLY A 46 -15.76 25.59 -16.73
CA GLY A 46 -16.63 24.58 -17.35
C GLY A 46 -16.13 23.14 -17.19
N GLN A 47 -14.81 22.94 -17.09
CA GLN A 47 -14.20 21.65 -16.82
C GLN A 47 -14.59 21.08 -15.45
N TYR A 48 -14.66 21.92 -14.41
CA TYR A 48 -15.11 21.49 -13.09
C TYR A 48 -16.60 21.15 -13.09
N GLN A 49 -17.40 21.87 -13.87
CA GLN A 49 -18.81 21.54 -14.06
C GLN A 49 -18.99 20.18 -14.76
N ARG A 50 -18.14 19.87 -15.75
CA ARG A 50 -18.14 18.55 -16.42
C ARG A 50 -17.77 17.43 -15.46
N ILE A 51 -16.77 17.64 -14.59
CA ILE A 51 -16.41 16.69 -13.53
C ILE A 51 -17.60 16.45 -12.59
N ALA A 52 -18.36 17.49 -12.24
CA ALA A 52 -19.49 17.41 -11.32
C ALA A 52 -20.79 16.87 -11.94
N THR A 53 -20.90 16.82 -13.27
CA THR A 53 -22.15 16.42 -13.95
C THR A 53 -22.03 15.10 -14.70
N ASP A 54 -20.83 14.68 -15.08
CA ASP A 54 -20.63 13.46 -15.86
C ASP A 54 -20.75 12.20 -14.96
N PRO A 55 -21.79 11.36 -15.15
CA PRO A 55 -21.98 10.17 -14.34
C PRO A 55 -20.85 9.15 -14.53
N ALA A 56 -20.18 9.13 -15.69
CA ALA A 56 -19.07 8.20 -15.93
C ALA A 56 -17.86 8.53 -15.02
N ILE A 57 -17.60 9.82 -14.77
CA ILE A 57 -16.51 10.25 -13.88
C ILE A 57 -16.83 9.85 -12.44
N HIS A 58 -18.07 10.06 -11.99
CA HIS A 58 -18.52 9.65 -10.66
C HIS A 58 -18.45 8.14 -10.46
N ASP A 59 -18.91 7.35 -11.43
CA ASP A 59 -18.84 5.89 -11.36
C ASP A 59 -17.41 5.37 -11.30
N MET A 60 -16.50 5.94 -12.10
CA MET A 60 -15.08 5.59 -12.04
C MET A 60 -14.47 5.98 -10.69
N LEU A 61 -14.82 7.14 -10.15
CA LEU A 61 -14.31 7.63 -8.86
C LEU A 61 -14.81 6.78 -7.69
N LEU A 62 -16.09 6.39 -7.69
CA LEU A 62 -16.67 5.50 -6.68
C LEU A 62 -16.09 4.08 -6.79
N ARG A 63 -15.91 3.55 -8.00
CA ARG A 63 -15.30 2.22 -8.21
C ARG A 63 -13.85 2.20 -7.72
N THR A 64 -13.06 3.21 -8.06
CA THR A 64 -11.66 3.30 -7.62
C THR A 64 -11.57 3.48 -6.11
N LEU A 65 -12.40 4.34 -5.52
CA LEU A 65 -12.46 4.51 -4.07
C LEU A 65 -12.82 3.19 -3.36
N ARG A 66 -13.85 2.49 -3.84
CA ARG A 66 -14.27 1.17 -3.31
C ARG A 66 -13.13 0.15 -3.40
N LEU A 67 -12.46 0.07 -4.55
CA LEU A 67 -11.35 -0.85 -4.76
C LEU A 67 -10.17 -0.54 -3.84
N CYS A 68 -9.76 0.72 -3.75
CA CYS A 68 -8.66 1.15 -2.87
C CYS A 68 -8.97 0.82 -1.40
N LEU A 69 -10.18 1.16 -0.92
CA LEU A 69 -10.60 0.85 0.45
C LEU A 69 -10.61 -0.66 0.72
N THR A 70 -11.15 -1.45 -0.21
CA THR A 70 -11.23 -2.91 -0.06
C THR A 70 -9.83 -3.52 0.00
N VAL A 71 -8.93 -3.12 -0.89
CA VAL A 71 -7.55 -3.64 -0.93
C VAL A 71 -6.77 -3.18 0.30
N SER A 72 -6.87 -1.92 0.71
CA SER A 72 -6.19 -1.41 1.91
C SER A 72 -6.66 -2.13 3.16
N LEU A 73 -7.98 -2.37 3.31
CA LEU A 73 -8.53 -3.11 4.44
C LEU A 73 -8.02 -4.57 4.46
N LEU A 74 -8.09 -5.26 3.31
CA LEU A 74 -7.59 -6.63 3.20
C LEU A 74 -6.10 -6.72 3.48
N ALA A 75 -5.30 -5.79 2.95
CA ALA A 75 -3.86 -5.75 3.19
C ALA A 75 -3.52 -5.50 4.66
N LEU A 76 -4.28 -4.63 5.34
CA LEU A 76 -4.13 -4.41 6.78
C LEU A 76 -4.49 -5.66 7.58
N VAL A 77 -5.61 -6.31 7.28
CA VAL A 77 -6.05 -7.53 7.97
C VAL A 77 -5.01 -8.65 7.78
N ILE A 78 -4.56 -8.89 6.56
CA ILE A 78 -3.59 -9.95 6.24
C ILE A 78 -2.21 -9.61 6.81
N GLY A 79 -1.74 -8.38 6.64
CA GLY A 79 -0.48 -7.92 7.19
C GLY A 79 -0.45 -8.01 8.71
N TYR A 80 -1.57 -7.69 9.37
CA TYR A 80 -1.68 -7.80 10.81
C TYR A 80 -1.79 -9.26 11.29
N LEU A 81 -2.48 -10.14 10.55
CA LEU A 81 -2.47 -11.58 10.82
C LEU A 81 -1.06 -12.18 10.70
N LEU A 82 -0.31 -11.78 9.67
CA LEU A 82 1.09 -12.15 9.48
C LEU A 82 1.97 -11.64 10.64
N ALA A 83 1.81 -10.38 11.05
CA ALA A 83 2.53 -9.80 12.17
C ALA A 83 2.20 -10.51 13.49
N TYR A 84 0.93 -10.89 13.71
CA TYR A 84 0.51 -11.68 14.85
C TYR A 84 1.20 -13.05 14.87
N CYS A 85 1.20 -13.77 13.73
CA CYS A 85 1.89 -15.05 13.61
C CYS A 85 3.40 -14.91 13.84
N TRP A 86 4.00 -13.80 13.39
CA TRP A 86 5.41 -13.51 13.57
C TRP A 86 5.79 -13.38 15.05
N VAL A 87 4.99 -12.70 15.88
CA VAL A 87 5.25 -12.51 17.32
C VAL A 87 5.33 -13.84 18.08
N PHE A 88 4.52 -14.84 17.71
CA PHE A 88 4.50 -16.15 18.38
C PHE A 88 5.38 -17.21 17.72
N SER A 89 6.05 -16.88 16.62
CA SER A 89 6.89 -17.83 15.87
C SER A 89 8.32 -17.88 16.42
N PRO A 90 9.05 -19.01 16.23
CA PRO A 90 10.47 -19.11 16.53
C PRO A 90 11.31 -18.09 15.73
N PRO A 91 12.51 -17.72 16.20
CA PRO A 91 13.35 -16.71 15.53
C PRO A 91 13.73 -17.09 14.09
N PHE A 92 13.77 -18.39 13.78
CA PHE A 92 13.99 -18.87 12.40
C PHE A 92 12.83 -18.49 11.47
N TRP A 93 11.59 -18.80 11.86
CA TRP A 93 10.38 -18.48 11.09
C TRP A 93 10.14 -16.98 11.00
N GLN A 94 10.46 -16.22 12.04
CA GLN A 94 10.44 -14.75 12.01
C GLN A 94 11.29 -14.19 10.87
N ARG A 95 12.55 -14.64 10.76
CA ARG A 95 13.45 -14.24 9.66
C ARG A 95 12.94 -14.70 8.30
N MET A 96 12.38 -15.92 8.20
CA MET A 96 11.84 -16.41 6.94
C MET A 96 10.67 -15.54 6.45
N VAL A 97 9.74 -15.17 7.32
CA VAL A 97 8.61 -14.29 6.95
C VAL A 97 9.13 -12.93 6.48
N GLU A 98 10.10 -12.35 7.18
CA GLU A 98 10.71 -11.08 6.77
C GLU A 98 11.35 -11.19 5.38
N ILE A 99 12.18 -12.21 5.14
CA ILE A 99 12.83 -12.44 3.85
C ILE A 99 11.78 -12.63 2.74
N CYS A 100 10.76 -13.47 2.97
CA CYS A 100 9.70 -13.73 2.00
C CYS A 100 8.94 -12.45 1.61
N VAL A 101 8.78 -11.51 2.53
CA VAL A 101 8.08 -10.24 2.31
C VAL A 101 8.99 -9.19 1.69
N PHE A 102 10.30 -9.24 1.97
CA PHE A 102 11.29 -8.37 1.32
C PHE A 102 11.57 -8.73 -0.14
N ILE A 103 11.50 -10.00 -0.52
CA ILE A 103 11.71 -10.46 -1.90
C ILE A 103 10.79 -9.72 -2.91
N PRO A 104 9.46 -9.67 -2.75
CA PRO A 104 8.58 -8.97 -3.70
C PRO A 104 8.75 -7.46 -3.71
N PHE A 105 9.38 -6.88 -2.67
CA PHE A 105 9.74 -5.47 -2.63
C PHE A 105 10.95 -5.17 -3.53
N TRP A 106 11.92 -6.09 -3.62
CA TRP A 106 13.10 -5.95 -4.48
C TRP A 106 12.83 -6.24 -5.96
N ILE A 107 11.75 -6.97 -6.25
CA ILE A 107 11.36 -7.30 -7.63
C ILE A 107 10.70 -6.08 -8.30
N SER A 108 11.12 -5.79 -9.53
CA SER A 108 10.53 -4.72 -10.35
C SER A 108 9.01 -4.87 -10.50
N VAL A 109 8.31 -3.74 -10.44
CA VAL A 109 6.85 -3.65 -10.62
C VAL A 109 6.38 -4.32 -11.91
N LEU A 110 7.16 -4.21 -12.99
CA LEU A 110 6.84 -4.84 -14.28
C LEU A 110 6.86 -6.36 -14.21
N VAL A 111 7.88 -6.95 -13.59
CA VAL A 111 8.02 -8.40 -13.47
C VAL A 111 6.84 -8.96 -12.68
N ARG A 112 6.44 -8.29 -11.60
CA ARG A 112 5.27 -8.68 -10.82
C ARG A 112 3.96 -8.56 -11.59
N ALA A 113 3.78 -7.49 -12.37
CA ALA A 113 2.59 -7.30 -13.19
C ALA A 113 2.46 -8.40 -14.25
N PHE A 114 3.55 -8.74 -14.95
CA PHE A 114 3.55 -9.83 -15.93
C PHE A 114 3.42 -11.21 -15.27
N GLY A 115 4.05 -11.43 -14.13
CA GLY A 115 3.93 -12.69 -13.38
C GLY A 115 2.49 -13.00 -13.00
N TRP A 116 1.78 -12.02 -12.41
CA TRP A 116 0.35 -12.17 -12.10
C TRP A 116 -0.51 -12.24 -13.36
N LEU A 117 -0.20 -11.49 -14.42
CA LEU A 117 -0.92 -11.58 -15.70
C LEU A 117 -0.86 -12.98 -16.30
N ILE A 118 0.31 -13.62 -16.27
CA ILE A 118 0.52 -14.97 -16.79
C ILE A 118 -0.16 -16.00 -15.87
N ALA A 119 -0.03 -15.85 -14.55
CA ALA A 119 -0.62 -16.76 -13.58
C ALA A 119 -2.16 -16.76 -13.59
N LEU A 120 -2.79 -15.59 -13.79
CA LEU A 120 -4.25 -15.40 -13.85
C LEU A 120 -4.83 -15.52 -15.26
N ARG A 121 -4.03 -15.92 -16.25
CA ARG A 121 -4.53 -16.21 -17.60
C ARG A 121 -5.49 -17.40 -17.54
N SER A 122 -6.40 -17.49 -18.52
CA SER A 122 -7.34 -18.62 -18.65
C SER A 122 -6.65 -19.98 -18.59
N ASN A 123 -5.46 -20.10 -19.20
CA ASN A 123 -4.58 -21.29 -19.20
C ASN A 123 -3.36 -21.08 -18.27
N GLY A 124 -3.55 -20.37 -17.17
CA GLY A 124 -2.50 -20.07 -16.19
C GLY A 124 -2.50 -21.08 -15.04
N VAL A 125 -1.40 -21.12 -14.30
CA VAL A 125 -1.18 -22.03 -13.16
C VAL A 125 -2.34 -21.99 -12.16
N VAL A 126 -2.94 -20.82 -11.93
CA VAL A 126 -4.07 -20.68 -11.01
C VAL A 126 -5.29 -21.46 -11.51
N ASN A 127 -5.72 -21.24 -12.75
CA ASN A 127 -6.88 -21.96 -13.30
C ASN A 127 -6.61 -23.46 -13.44
N ASP A 128 -5.42 -23.87 -13.88
CA ASP A 128 -5.05 -25.28 -13.99
C ASP A 128 -5.05 -25.98 -12.62
N SER A 129 -4.57 -25.29 -11.58
CA SER A 129 -4.62 -25.80 -10.21
C SER A 129 -6.06 -25.91 -9.67
N LEU A 130 -6.93 -24.95 -9.96
CA LEU A 130 -8.33 -25.01 -9.51
C LEU A 130 -9.17 -26.04 -10.28
N LEU A 131 -8.88 -26.24 -11.57
CA LEU A 131 -9.48 -27.31 -12.39
C LEU A 131 -9.03 -28.69 -11.91
N SER A 132 -7.74 -28.87 -11.61
CA SER A 132 -7.22 -30.16 -11.10
C SER A 132 -7.71 -30.50 -9.68
N LEU A 133 -8.00 -29.49 -8.86
CA LEU A 133 -8.66 -29.66 -7.55
C LEU A 133 -10.17 -29.92 -7.65
N GLY A 134 -10.77 -29.81 -8.84
CA GLY A 134 -12.21 -30.00 -9.06
C GLY A 134 -13.09 -28.92 -8.43
N TRP A 135 -12.53 -27.75 -8.11
CA TRP A 135 -13.28 -26.64 -7.50
C TRP A 135 -14.04 -25.79 -8.54
N ILE A 136 -13.75 -25.96 -9.83
CA ILE A 136 -14.41 -25.25 -10.93
C ILE A 136 -14.52 -26.17 -12.15
N ASP A 137 -15.62 -26.07 -12.91
CA ASP A 137 -15.86 -26.83 -14.14
C ASP A 137 -15.33 -26.13 -15.42
N HIS A 138 -15.16 -24.80 -15.36
CA HIS A 138 -14.72 -23.98 -16.48
C HIS A 138 -13.67 -22.95 -16.06
N PRO A 139 -12.69 -22.63 -16.94
CA PRO A 139 -11.63 -21.68 -16.60
C PRO A 139 -12.21 -20.28 -16.37
N LEU A 140 -11.98 -19.74 -15.16
CA LEU A 140 -12.43 -18.40 -14.80
C LEU A 140 -11.62 -17.35 -15.57
N GLN A 141 -12.31 -16.36 -16.15
CA GLN A 141 -11.67 -15.19 -16.73
C GLN A 141 -11.22 -14.24 -15.61
N LEU A 142 -10.12 -14.58 -14.95
CA LEU A 142 -9.50 -13.78 -13.90
C LEU A 142 -8.61 -12.65 -14.48
N THR A 143 -8.31 -12.71 -15.77
CA THR A 143 -7.58 -11.67 -16.49
C THR A 143 -8.52 -10.48 -16.79
N ARG A 144 -8.12 -9.26 -16.43
CA ARG A 144 -8.90 -8.00 -16.60
C ARG A 144 -10.18 -7.89 -15.77
N ASN A 145 -10.34 -8.70 -14.72
CA ASN A 145 -11.43 -8.59 -13.77
C ASN A 145 -10.97 -7.88 -12.48
N GLU A 146 -11.91 -7.33 -11.70
CA GLU A 146 -11.64 -6.66 -10.41
C GLU A 146 -10.86 -7.58 -9.46
N LEU A 147 -11.17 -8.88 -9.43
CA LEU A 147 -10.48 -9.86 -8.59
C LEU A 147 -8.98 -9.98 -8.90
N GLY A 148 -8.61 -10.01 -10.17
CA GLY A 148 -7.20 -10.12 -10.56
C GLY A 148 -6.39 -8.88 -10.20
N VAL A 149 -7.02 -7.71 -10.30
CA VAL A 149 -6.44 -6.43 -9.85
C VAL A 149 -6.27 -6.44 -8.32
N VAL A 150 -7.29 -6.89 -7.58
CA VAL A 150 -7.25 -7.00 -6.11
C VAL A 150 -6.11 -7.91 -5.66
N ILE A 151 -5.95 -9.10 -6.24
CA ILE A 151 -4.89 -10.05 -5.87
C ILE A 151 -3.50 -9.44 -6.13
N GLY A 152 -3.29 -8.85 -7.31
CA GLY A 152 -2.03 -8.23 -7.67
C GLY A 152 -1.66 -7.03 -6.78
N MET A 153 -2.63 -6.17 -6.47
CA MET A 153 -2.43 -5.02 -5.57
C MET A 153 -2.28 -5.46 -4.12
N LEU A 154 -2.99 -6.50 -3.67
CA LEU A 154 -2.84 -7.05 -2.33
C LEU A 154 -1.40 -7.54 -2.11
N HIS A 155 -0.87 -8.32 -3.06
CA HIS A 155 0.51 -8.83 -2.98
C HIS A 155 1.54 -7.68 -2.92
N PHE A 156 1.25 -6.55 -3.54
CA PHE A 156 2.06 -5.34 -3.39
C PHE A 156 1.89 -4.66 -2.04
N MET A 157 0.65 -4.52 -1.56
CA MET A 157 0.34 -3.74 -0.35
C MET A 157 0.74 -4.45 0.94
N ILE A 158 0.72 -5.79 0.97
CA ILE A 158 1.10 -6.60 2.14
C ILE A 158 2.48 -6.20 2.70
N PRO A 159 3.59 -6.15 1.92
CA PRO A 159 4.89 -5.74 2.45
C PRO A 159 4.88 -4.32 3.04
N TYR A 160 4.19 -3.37 2.40
CA TYR A 160 4.11 -1.99 2.90
C TYR A 160 3.32 -1.88 4.20
N ALA A 161 2.25 -2.67 4.35
CA ALA A 161 1.50 -2.72 5.59
C ALA A 161 2.29 -3.45 6.70
N LEU A 162 3.04 -4.49 6.35
CA LEU A 162 3.77 -5.31 7.31
C LEU A 162 4.97 -4.58 7.90
N PHE A 163 5.68 -3.73 7.16
CA PHE A 163 6.85 -2.99 7.67
C PHE A 163 6.61 -2.16 8.93
N PRO A 164 5.67 -1.20 8.94
CA PRO A 164 5.36 -0.40 10.13
C PRO A 164 4.80 -1.26 11.26
N LEU A 165 4.03 -2.31 10.94
CA LEU A 165 3.53 -3.26 11.93
C LEU A 165 4.67 -4.02 12.62
N LEU A 166 5.62 -4.56 11.86
CA LEU A 166 6.82 -5.22 12.42
C LEU A 166 7.66 -4.26 13.25
N SER A 167 7.82 -3.00 12.81
CA SER A 167 8.54 -1.97 13.57
C SER A 167 7.88 -1.70 14.94
N SER A 168 6.56 -1.66 15.00
CA SER A 168 5.81 -1.52 16.27
C SER A 168 5.86 -2.79 17.12
N MET A 169 5.70 -3.97 16.52
CA MET A 169 5.69 -5.26 17.22
C MET A 169 7.06 -5.62 17.80
N ARG A 170 8.16 -5.21 17.16
CA ARG A 170 9.54 -5.41 17.67
C ARG A 170 9.84 -4.61 18.94
N GLN A 171 9.12 -3.52 19.19
CA GLN A 171 9.27 -2.73 20.40
C GLN A 171 8.53 -3.36 21.59
N LEU A 172 7.73 -4.40 21.36
CA LEU A 172 6.98 -5.09 22.41
C LEU A 172 7.89 -6.00 23.24
N ASP A 173 7.95 -5.76 24.55
CA ASP A 173 8.64 -6.64 25.48
C ASP A 173 7.82 -7.93 25.69
N GLN A 174 8.43 -9.09 25.42
CA GLN A 174 7.82 -10.41 25.65
C GLN A 174 7.40 -10.61 27.12
N ARG A 175 8.02 -9.90 28.07
CA ARG A 175 7.64 -9.93 29.49
C ARG A 175 6.21 -9.44 29.72
N VAL A 176 5.73 -8.46 28.94
CA VAL A 176 4.36 -7.93 29.04
C VAL A 176 3.35 -8.98 28.57
N LEU A 177 3.68 -9.73 27.51
CA LEU A 177 2.89 -10.86 27.04
C LEU A 177 2.81 -11.98 28.08
N LEU A 178 3.94 -12.33 28.71
CA LEU A 178 3.99 -13.34 29.77
C LEU A 178 3.24 -12.91 31.04
N ALA A 179 3.34 -11.64 31.45
CA ALA A 179 2.62 -11.09 32.59
C ALA A 179 1.09 -11.13 32.38
N SER A 180 0.62 -10.79 31.18
CA SER A 180 -0.82 -10.88 30.85
C SER A 180 -1.35 -12.32 30.98
N ARG A 181 -0.57 -13.31 30.55
CA ARG A 181 -0.92 -14.73 30.68
C ARG A 181 -0.88 -15.19 32.14
N GLY A 182 0.09 -14.73 32.93
CA GLY A 182 0.18 -15.01 34.36
C GLY A 182 -1.00 -14.45 35.16
N LEU A 183 -1.62 -13.35 34.70
CA LEU A 183 -2.84 -12.78 35.26
C LEU A 183 -4.13 -13.46 34.79
N GLY A 184 -4.05 -14.58 34.06
CA GLY A 184 -5.21 -15.32 33.56
C GLY A 184 -5.90 -14.72 32.34
N ALA A 185 -5.28 -13.75 31.66
CA ALA A 185 -5.84 -13.24 30.40
C ALA A 185 -5.68 -14.30 29.28
N GLY A 186 -6.79 -14.68 28.66
CA GLY A 186 -6.78 -15.54 27.47
C GLY A 186 -6.20 -14.85 26.24
N ALA A 187 -5.83 -15.63 25.21
CA ALA A 187 -5.15 -15.13 24.01
C ALA A 187 -5.89 -13.99 23.29
N LEU A 188 -7.23 -14.06 23.22
CA LEU A 188 -8.07 -12.99 22.68
C LEU A 188 -8.03 -11.72 23.55
N ARG A 189 -7.99 -11.86 24.87
CA ARG A 189 -7.97 -10.71 25.79
C ARG A 189 -6.62 -10.00 25.75
N THR A 190 -5.51 -10.75 25.75
CA THR A 190 -4.16 -10.21 25.54
C THR A 190 -4.06 -9.48 24.19
N PHE A 191 -4.67 -10.01 23.14
CA PHE A 191 -4.72 -9.38 21.83
C PHE A 191 -5.42 -8.01 21.86
N TRP A 192 -6.66 -7.95 22.33
CA TRP A 192 -7.45 -6.70 22.31
C TRP A 192 -6.96 -5.66 23.32
N GLN A 193 -6.46 -6.08 24.49
CA GLN A 193 -6.11 -5.17 25.58
C GLN A 193 -4.63 -4.76 25.61
N VAL A 194 -3.73 -5.56 25.03
CA VAL A 194 -2.28 -5.31 25.10
C VAL A 194 -1.70 -5.11 23.71
N LEU A 195 -1.94 -6.05 22.79
CA LEU A 195 -1.32 -6.04 21.47
C LEU A 195 -1.87 -4.93 20.56
N LEU A 196 -3.19 -4.80 20.48
CA LEU A 196 -3.88 -3.83 19.63
C LEU A 196 -3.56 -2.37 19.99
N PRO A 197 -3.66 -1.92 21.26
CA PRO A 197 -3.35 -0.53 21.60
C PRO A 197 -1.87 -0.16 21.39
N GLN A 198 -0.96 -1.11 21.57
CA GLN A 198 0.47 -0.86 21.37
C GLN A 198 0.86 -0.85 19.87
N THR A 199 0.04 -1.43 19.01
CA THR A 199 0.27 -1.49 17.55
C THR A 199 -0.55 -0.48 16.76
N LEU A 200 -1.51 0.21 17.42
CA LEU A 200 -2.23 1.36 16.88
C LEU A 200 -1.35 2.38 16.16
N PRO A 201 -0.21 2.87 16.71
CA PRO A 201 0.63 3.82 15.99
C PRO A 201 1.21 3.24 14.68
N GLY A 202 1.54 1.94 14.66
CA GLY A 202 1.96 1.23 13.45
C GLY A 202 0.82 1.04 12.45
N LEU A 203 -0.40 0.79 12.93
CA LEU A 203 -1.60 0.62 12.12
C LEU A 203 -2.05 1.94 11.48
N LEU A 204 -1.94 3.06 12.21
CA LEU A 204 -2.16 4.41 11.69
C LEU A 204 -1.12 4.78 10.63
N GLY A 205 0.16 4.46 10.86
CA GLY A 205 1.21 4.62 9.85
C GLY A 205 0.97 3.77 8.60
N ALA A 206 0.59 2.50 8.78
CA ALA A 206 0.27 1.58 7.69
C ALA A 206 -0.96 2.03 6.87
N SER A 207 -2.02 2.49 7.55
CA SER A 207 -3.27 2.90 6.91
C SER A 207 -3.12 4.17 6.08
N SER A 208 -2.38 5.17 6.58
CA SER A 208 -2.13 6.42 5.86
C SER A 208 -1.27 6.17 4.62
N TRP A 209 -0.23 5.33 4.74
CA TRP A 209 0.63 4.97 3.62
C TRP A 209 -0.09 4.12 2.58
N SER A 210 -0.83 3.10 3.01
CA SER A 210 -1.55 2.18 2.12
C SER A 210 -2.64 2.91 1.33
N SER A 211 -3.36 3.84 1.96
CA SER A 211 -4.40 4.63 1.29
C SER A 211 -3.80 5.57 0.23
N CYS A 212 -2.70 6.25 0.55
CA CYS A 212 -2.05 7.19 -0.37
C CYS A 212 -1.39 6.48 -1.56
N SER A 213 -0.72 5.34 -1.30
CA SER A 213 -0.04 4.55 -2.34
C SER A 213 -1.01 3.71 -3.19
N ALA A 214 -2.12 3.23 -2.63
CA ALA A 214 -3.18 2.59 -3.42
C ALA A 214 -3.80 3.59 -4.40
N TRP A 215 -4.05 4.83 -3.96
CA TRP A 215 -4.57 5.88 -4.84
C TRP A 215 -3.57 6.25 -5.95
N ALA A 216 -2.29 6.47 -5.60
CA ALA A 216 -1.23 6.78 -6.57
C ALA A 216 -0.99 5.65 -7.60
N SER A 217 -1.04 4.38 -7.17
CA SER A 217 -0.80 3.22 -8.04
C SER A 217 -2.01 2.81 -8.87
N SER A 218 -3.23 3.15 -8.44
CA SER A 218 -4.47 2.99 -9.22
C SER A 218 -4.55 3.88 -10.46
N SER A 219 -3.51 4.70 -10.71
CA SER A 219 -3.45 5.59 -11.86
C SER A 219 -3.81 4.87 -13.17
N PRO A 220 -4.48 5.56 -14.11
CA PRO A 220 -5.14 4.94 -15.25
C PRO A 220 -4.23 4.06 -16.11
N ARG A 221 -2.90 4.24 -16.08
CA ARG A 221 -1.96 3.51 -16.96
C ARG A 221 -1.99 1.99 -16.77
N CYS A 222 -2.20 1.47 -15.55
CA CYS A 222 -2.36 0.03 -15.32
C CYS A 222 -3.75 -0.48 -15.76
N CYS A 223 -4.79 0.34 -15.62
CA CYS A 223 -6.14 0.03 -16.11
C CYS A 223 -6.21 0.12 -17.65
N TRP A 224 -5.47 1.04 -18.25
CA TRP A 224 -5.40 1.31 -19.69
C TRP A 224 -4.61 0.23 -20.46
N ALA A 225 -3.64 -0.42 -19.81
CA ALA A 225 -3.00 -1.62 -20.35
C ALA A 225 -3.96 -2.84 -20.41
N ALA A 226 -4.98 -2.88 -19.56
CA ALA A 226 -6.03 -3.91 -19.58
C ALA A 226 -7.24 -3.53 -20.47
N GLY A 227 -7.47 -2.22 -20.67
CA GLY A 227 -8.65 -1.65 -21.33
C GLY A 227 -8.55 -1.42 -22.85
N ARG A 228 -7.44 -1.75 -23.51
CA ARG A 228 -7.41 -1.79 -24.99
C ARG A 228 -8.11 -3.06 -25.50
N ARG A 229 -9.41 -2.93 -25.73
CA ARG A 229 -10.01 -3.34 -27.00
C ARG A 229 -10.23 -2.08 -27.81
#